data_AF-A0A3M1BH40-F1
#
_entry.id   AF-A0A3M1BH40-F1
#
_cell.length_a   1.000
_cell.length_b   1.000
_cell.length_c   1.000
_cell.angle_alpha   90.00
_cell.angle_beta   90.00
_cell.angle_gamma   90.00
#
_symmetry.space_group_name_H-M   'P 1'
#
loop_
_entity.id
_entity.type
_entity.pdbx_description
1 polymer ?
#
loop_
_entity_poly.entity_id
_entity_poly.type
_entity_poly.pdbx_seq_one_letter_code
_entity_poly.pdbx_strand_id
1 'polypeptide(L)'
;MKKLHYLFLLVMGVAVFACKPEPTKEVKDDFKWTTESFADKKIIRYQVPGFDKLNLDQKKLVYYLVQAGLCGRDIIYDQNYRYNLPIRKALDKLVAGYAGDKSSKDWEELMLYAKQVWFSNGIHHHYSHDKFQPGFSREWFTEALATVDVSLPDEVLNAMFDPSIDPKRLEQNPDIDNVLASAVNYYGPDVTKAEAVAYYNSITDPNDPEPVEIGLNSRLEHDADGKLVENVWKADGLYGPAIQKMIGWLEKAASVAENEPQRKALELLIEYYKTGDLRKWNEYNIAWAKATEGDIDYINGFIEVYHDPLSRHGAYENIVQITDFEAS
;
A
#
# COMPACT_ATOMS: atom_id res chain seq x y z
N MET A 1 4.47 55.39 68.91
CA MET A 1 3.75 54.86 70.09
C MET A 1 3.50 53.37 69.90
N LYS A 2 3.90 52.58 70.92
CA LYS A 2 3.49 51.21 71.30
C LYS A 2 3.55 50.13 70.20
N LYS A 3 4.65 49.35 70.16
CA LYS A 3 4.88 48.07 70.87
C LYS A 3 3.97 46.93 70.34
N LEU A 4 4.52 46.09 69.45
CA LEU A 4 3.98 44.76 69.18
C LEU A 4 4.88 43.71 69.85
N HIS A 5 4.23 42.77 70.51
CA HIS A 5 4.77 41.88 71.52
C HIS A 5 5.61 40.74 70.93
N TYR A 6 6.66 40.37 71.66
CA TYR A 6 7.33 39.08 71.56
C TYR A 6 6.37 37.95 71.92
N LEU A 7 6.37 36.86 71.15
CA LEU A 7 6.14 35.52 71.70
C LEU A 7 7.07 34.52 71.03
N PHE A 8 7.61 33.67 71.89
CA PHE A 8 8.74 32.76 71.76
C PHE A 8 8.22 31.33 71.58
N LEU A 9 9.09 30.41 71.09
CA LEU A 9 8.90 28.95 70.91
C LEU A 9 8.00 28.53 69.72
N LEU A 10 8.30 27.48 68.95
CA LEU A 10 9.00 26.23 69.26
C LEU A 10 9.63 25.67 67.97
N VAL A 11 10.90 25.28 68.04
CA VAL A 11 11.59 24.50 66.99
C VAL A 11 10.99 23.10 66.98
N MET A 12 10.39 22.70 65.85
CA MET A 12 10.02 21.30 65.59
C MET A 12 10.76 20.86 64.33
N GLY A 13 11.86 20.13 64.52
CA GLY A 13 12.58 19.47 63.46
C GLY A 13 11.74 18.32 62.91
N VAL A 14 11.27 18.46 61.67
CA VAL A 14 10.77 17.33 60.89
C VAL A 14 11.89 16.96 59.93
N ALA A 15 12.51 15.81 60.18
CA ALA A 15 13.45 15.20 59.26
C ALA A 15 12.71 14.87 57.96
N VAL A 16 13.05 15.57 56.88
CA VAL A 16 12.60 15.22 55.54
C VAL A 16 13.34 13.95 55.13
N PHE A 17 12.70 12.80 55.34
CA PHE A 17 13.09 11.58 54.62
C PHE A 17 12.69 11.80 53.15
N ALA A 18 13.63 12.32 52.38
CA ALA A 18 13.54 12.28 50.93
C ALA A 18 13.56 10.79 50.51
N CYS A 19 12.43 10.28 50.04
CA CYS A 19 12.41 9.09 49.21
C CYS A 19 13.38 9.34 48.05
N LYS A 20 14.49 8.59 48.02
CA LYS A 20 15.28 8.49 46.79
C LYS A 20 14.36 7.91 45.72
N PRO A 21 14.17 8.57 44.57
CA PRO A 21 13.59 7.88 43.43
C PRO A 21 14.48 6.67 43.14
N GLU A 22 13.86 5.49 43.04
CA GLU A 22 14.56 4.33 42.47
C GLU A 22 15.15 4.75 41.13
N PRO A 23 16.39 4.37 40.81
CA PRO A 23 16.94 4.65 39.51
C PRO A 23 16.04 3.97 38.49
N THR A 24 15.27 4.77 37.74
CA THR A 24 14.65 4.34 36.50
C THR A 24 15.75 3.66 35.71
N LYS A 25 15.62 2.36 35.48
CA LYS A 25 16.47 1.67 34.52
C LYS A 25 16.31 2.46 33.22
N GLU A 26 17.36 3.16 32.80
CA GLU A 26 17.49 3.59 31.42
C GLU A 26 17.41 2.32 30.59
N VAL A 27 16.23 2.05 30.05
CA VAL A 27 16.09 1.08 28.96
C VAL A 27 16.83 1.74 27.81
N LYS A 28 18.06 1.28 27.55
CA LYS A 28 18.74 1.65 26.32
C LYS A 28 17.88 1.16 25.17
N ASP A 29 17.34 2.10 24.42
CA ASP A 29 16.61 1.81 23.21
C ASP A 29 17.61 1.41 22.12
N ASP A 30 17.91 0.11 22.07
CA ASP A 30 18.79 -0.48 21.06
C ASP A 30 18.05 -0.68 19.71
N PHE A 31 16.80 -0.22 19.59
CA PHE A 31 16.03 -0.37 18.35
C PHE A 31 16.55 0.57 17.25
N LYS A 32 16.94 -0.02 16.12
CA LYS A 32 17.38 0.74 14.95
C LYS A 32 16.16 1.31 14.19
N TRP A 33 15.72 2.52 14.55
CA TRP A 33 14.59 3.24 13.94
C TRP A 33 14.76 3.57 12.47
N THR A 34 15.99 3.80 12.00
CA THR A 34 16.29 4.13 10.61
C THR A 34 17.31 3.15 10.06
N THR A 35 17.04 2.54 8.90
CA THR A 35 17.97 1.57 8.28
C THR A 35 18.92 2.22 7.30
N GLU A 36 18.37 2.99 6.35
CA GLU A 36 19.09 3.63 5.26
C GLU A 36 18.35 4.87 4.73
N SER A 37 19.07 5.69 3.97
CA SER A 37 18.53 6.76 3.15
C SER A 37 19.11 6.67 1.74
N PHE A 38 18.31 6.97 0.73
CA PHE A 38 18.74 6.99 -0.68
C PHE A 38 17.88 7.99 -1.46
N ALA A 39 18.45 8.67 -2.45
CA ALA A 39 17.82 9.80 -3.12
C ALA A 39 17.21 10.79 -2.08
N ASP A 40 15.91 11.01 -2.16
CA ASP A 40 15.10 11.86 -1.28
C ASP A 40 14.30 11.06 -0.23
N LYS A 41 14.59 9.76 -0.06
CA LYS A 41 13.82 8.82 0.77
C LYS A 41 14.61 8.38 2.00
N LYS A 42 13.90 8.17 3.11
CA LYS A 42 14.43 7.63 4.37
C LYS A 42 13.60 6.42 4.79
N ILE A 43 14.25 5.28 5.00
CA ILE A 43 13.58 4.06 5.44
C ILE A 43 13.54 4.03 6.96
N ILE A 44 12.32 4.06 7.49
CA ILE A 44 12.04 4.00 8.92
C ILE A 44 11.43 2.65 9.29
N ARG A 45 11.68 2.23 10.53
CA ARG A 45 11.10 1.05 11.16
C ARG A 45 10.25 1.50 12.34
N TYR A 46 9.19 0.76 12.62
CA TYR A 46 8.34 0.97 13.79
C TYR A 46 8.28 -0.31 14.63
N GLN A 47 7.97 -0.15 15.91
CA GLN A 47 7.69 -1.25 16.82
C GLN A 47 6.19 -1.53 16.85
N VAL A 48 5.80 -2.75 17.25
CA VAL A 48 4.39 -3.15 17.40
C VAL A 48 4.17 -3.62 18.86
N PRO A 49 4.19 -2.69 19.84
CA PRO A 49 4.21 -3.04 21.27
C PRO A 49 2.95 -3.78 21.74
N GLY A 50 1.79 -3.56 21.09
CA GLY A 50 0.55 -4.28 21.39
C GLY A 50 0.61 -5.78 21.07
N PHE A 51 1.52 -6.22 20.19
CA PHE A 51 1.55 -7.60 19.69
C PHE A 51 1.82 -8.63 20.79
N ASP A 52 2.71 -8.33 21.74
CA ASP A 52 3.06 -9.30 22.79
C ASP A 52 1.92 -9.55 23.78
N LYS A 53 1.01 -8.57 23.93
CA LYS A 53 -0.17 -8.63 24.82
C LYS A 53 -1.29 -9.52 24.25
N LEU A 54 -1.25 -9.84 22.96
CA LEU A 54 -2.25 -10.66 22.30
C LEU A 54 -2.17 -12.14 22.71
N ASN A 55 -3.35 -12.77 22.82
CA ASN A 55 -3.43 -14.22 22.95
C ASN A 55 -3.05 -14.94 21.63
N LEU A 56 -2.98 -16.27 21.65
CA LEU A 56 -2.52 -17.03 20.48
C LEU A 56 -3.45 -16.89 19.26
N ASP A 57 -4.77 -16.88 19.45
CA ASP A 57 -5.71 -16.78 18.33
C ASP A 57 -5.73 -15.37 17.74
N GLN A 58 -5.60 -14.34 18.57
CA GLN A 58 -5.34 -12.97 18.13
C GLN A 58 -4.04 -12.85 17.31
N LYS A 59 -2.95 -13.46 17.77
CA LYS A 59 -1.68 -13.50 17.01
C LYS A 59 -1.83 -14.21 15.66
N LYS A 60 -2.61 -15.29 15.60
CA LYS A 60 -2.96 -15.97 14.34
C LYS A 60 -3.77 -15.05 13.43
N LEU A 61 -4.78 -14.36 13.97
CA LEU A 61 -5.61 -13.43 13.21
C LEU A 61 -4.73 -12.34 12.57
N VAL A 62 -3.88 -11.66 13.35
CA VAL A 62 -2.91 -10.67 12.83
C VAL A 62 -2.04 -11.28 11.72
N TYR A 63 -1.47 -12.46 11.96
CA TYR A 63 -0.62 -13.13 10.97
C TYR A 63 -1.39 -13.40 9.67
N TYR A 64 -2.61 -13.95 9.74
CA TYR A 64 -3.41 -14.26 8.56
C TYR A 64 -3.82 -13.00 7.78
N LEU A 65 -4.21 -11.92 8.48
CA LEU A 65 -4.54 -10.64 7.84
C LEU A 65 -3.32 -10.03 7.15
N VAL A 66 -2.14 -10.06 7.78
CA VAL A 66 -0.90 -9.60 7.16
C VAL A 66 -0.56 -10.43 5.93
N GLN A 67 -0.69 -11.76 5.99
CA GLN A 67 -0.45 -12.62 4.82
C GLN A 67 -1.45 -12.36 3.68
N ALA A 68 -2.72 -12.10 3.99
CA ALA A 68 -3.71 -11.69 3.00
C ALA A 68 -3.28 -10.39 2.30
N GLY A 69 -2.87 -9.38 3.08
CA GLY A 69 -2.36 -8.10 2.56
C GLY A 69 -1.15 -8.22 1.64
N LEU A 70 -0.16 -9.04 2.03
CA LEU A 70 1.05 -9.24 1.25
C LEU A 70 0.80 -9.87 -0.12
N CYS A 71 -0.33 -10.56 -0.32
CA CYS A 71 -0.71 -11.13 -1.61
C CYS A 71 -0.99 -10.06 -2.68
N GLY A 72 -1.44 -8.86 -2.29
CA GLY A 72 -1.76 -7.80 -3.24
C GLY A 72 -0.60 -6.87 -3.60
N ARG A 73 0.63 -7.14 -3.15
CA ARG A 73 1.81 -6.33 -3.55
C ARG A 73 1.96 -6.22 -5.07
N ASP A 74 1.73 -7.30 -5.81
CA ASP A 74 1.88 -7.27 -7.27
C ASP A 74 0.74 -6.51 -7.96
N ILE A 75 -0.43 -6.42 -7.30
CA ILE A 75 -1.59 -5.68 -7.80
C ILE A 75 -1.26 -4.19 -7.88
N ILE A 76 -0.73 -3.60 -6.80
CA ILE A 76 -0.42 -2.16 -6.80
C ILE A 76 0.69 -1.79 -7.79
N TYR A 77 1.67 -2.68 -8.03
CA TYR A 77 2.67 -2.44 -9.08
C TYR A 77 1.99 -2.38 -10.45
N ASP A 78 1.10 -3.33 -10.76
CA ASP A 78 0.39 -3.37 -12.03
C ASP A 78 -0.55 -2.17 -12.19
N GLN A 79 -1.34 -1.84 -11.16
CA GLN A 79 -2.21 -0.64 -11.14
C GLN A 79 -1.42 0.65 -11.39
N ASN A 80 -0.22 0.76 -10.83
CA ASN A 80 0.61 1.96 -11.00
C ASN A 80 1.16 2.12 -12.43
N TYR A 81 1.45 1.02 -13.14
CA TYR A 81 1.90 1.05 -14.54
C TYR A 81 2.02 -0.37 -15.12
N ARG A 82 1.54 -0.57 -16.36
CA ARG A 82 1.51 -1.85 -17.07
C ARG A 82 2.87 -2.58 -17.17
N TYR A 83 4.00 -1.87 -17.15
CA TYR A 83 5.33 -2.47 -17.25
C TYR A 83 6.06 -2.60 -15.90
N ASN A 84 5.46 -2.20 -14.79
CA ASN A 84 6.12 -2.27 -13.48
C ASN A 84 6.47 -3.69 -13.06
N LEU A 85 5.61 -4.68 -13.32
CA LEU A 85 5.88 -6.08 -12.96
C LEU A 85 7.07 -6.69 -13.71
N PRO A 86 7.18 -6.61 -15.05
CA PRO A 86 8.37 -7.10 -15.75
C PRO A 86 9.64 -6.36 -15.32
N ILE A 87 9.59 -5.03 -15.15
CA ILE A 87 10.73 -4.23 -14.71
C ILE A 87 11.19 -4.67 -13.31
N ARG A 88 10.27 -4.73 -12.33
CA ARG A 88 10.60 -5.18 -10.97
C ARG A 88 11.20 -6.58 -10.98
N LYS A 89 10.61 -7.53 -11.71
CA LYS A 89 11.12 -8.91 -11.78
C LYS A 89 12.53 -8.97 -12.36
N ALA A 90 12.83 -8.15 -13.38
CA ALA A 90 14.17 -8.04 -13.94
C ALA A 90 15.17 -7.46 -12.93
N LEU A 91 14.80 -6.39 -12.22
CA LEU A 91 15.62 -5.81 -11.15
C LEU A 91 15.86 -6.81 -10.01
N ASP A 92 14.82 -7.51 -9.54
CA ASP A 92 14.92 -8.50 -8.47
C ASP A 92 15.90 -9.63 -8.85
N LYS A 93 15.80 -10.13 -10.10
CA LYS A 93 16.69 -11.18 -10.63
C LYS A 93 18.13 -10.68 -10.77
N LEU A 94 18.31 -9.48 -11.30
CA LEU A 94 19.63 -8.89 -11.47
C LEU A 94 20.30 -8.63 -10.12
N VAL A 95 19.59 -8.00 -9.17
CA VAL A 95 20.14 -7.73 -7.83
C VAL A 95 20.54 -9.03 -7.12
N ALA A 96 19.72 -10.07 -7.21
CA ALA A 96 19.99 -11.36 -6.57
C ALA A 96 21.12 -12.15 -7.25
N GLY A 97 21.24 -12.07 -8.57
CA GLY A 97 22.10 -12.95 -9.37
C GLY A 97 23.36 -12.31 -9.95
N TYR A 98 23.50 -10.99 -9.96
CA TYR A 98 24.62 -10.33 -10.63
C TYR A 98 25.96 -10.73 -10.00
N ALA A 99 26.85 -11.24 -10.85
CA ALA A 99 28.20 -11.68 -10.48
C ALA A 99 29.30 -10.73 -10.99
N GLY A 100 28.93 -9.63 -11.67
CA GLY A 100 29.87 -8.60 -12.11
C GLY A 100 30.37 -7.70 -10.96
N ASP A 101 31.04 -6.61 -11.32
CA ASP A 101 31.63 -5.68 -10.36
C ASP A 101 30.56 -4.81 -9.68
N LYS A 102 30.29 -5.11 -8.40
CA LYS A 102 29.33 -4.39 -7.55
C LYS A 102 29.89 -3.10 -6.94
N SER A 103 31.12 -2.73 -7.27
CA SER A 103 31.72 -1.42 -6.93
C SER A 103 31.73 -0.46 -8.12
N SER A 104 31.23 -0.90 -9.29
CA SER A 104 31.12 -0.04 -10.47
C SER A 104 30.03 1.04 -10.30
N LYS A 105 30.24 2.19 -10.95
CA LYS A 105 29.26 3.29 -10.94
C LYS A 105 27.90 2.85 -11.48
N ASP A 106 27.86 2.08 -12.57
CA ASP A 106 26.61 1.60 -13.15
C ASP A 106 25.83 0.70 -12.18
N TRP A 107 26.54 -0.12 -11.40
CA TRP A 107 25.90 -0.93 -10.36
C TRP A 107 25.36 -0.09 -9.21
N GLU A 108 26.09 0.94 -8.76
CA GLU A 108 25.60 1.88 -7.74
C GLU A 108 24.32 2.59 -8.21
N GLU A 109 24.29 3.06 -9.45
CA GLU A 109 23.13 3.70 -10.08
C GLU A 109 21.96 2.73 -10.29
N LEU A 110 22.23 1.46 -10.63
CA LEU A 110 21.23 0.39 -10.68
C LEU A 110 20.60 0.18 -9.30
N MET A 111 21.41 0.06 -8.26
CA MET A 111 20.92 -0.14 -6.90
C MET A 111 20.08 1.04 -6.43
N LEU A 112 20.46 2.27 -6.79
CA LEU A 112 19.66 3.46 -6.52
C LEU A 112 18.30 3.40 -7.24
N TYR A 113 18.29 3.09 -8.54
CA TYR A 113 17.06 2.94 -9.32
C TYR A 113 16.16 1.83 -8.77
N ALA A 114 16.72 0.66 -8.49
CA ALA A 114 15.98 -0.48 -7.94
C ALA A 114 15.31 -0.14 -6.59
N LYS A 115 16.03 0.53 -5.69
CA LYS A 115 15.47 1.00 -4.41
C LYS A 115 14.33 2.01 -4.60
N GLN A 116 14.46 2.93 -5.56
CA GLN A 116 13.39 3.87 -5.89
C GLN A 116 12.14 3.15 -6.42
N VAL A 117 12.32 2.16 -7.29
CA VAL A 117 11.23 1.31 -7.82
C VAL A 117 10.55 0.52 -6.71
N TRP A 118 11.34 -0.12 -5.82
CA TRP A 118 10.80 -0.89 -4.71
C TRP A 118 9.99 -0.04 -3.73
N PHE A 119 10.49 1.16 -3.43
CA PHE A 119 9.84 2.08 -2.50
C PHE A 119 8.54 2.64 -3.07
N SER A 120 8.53 2.97 -4.36
CA SER A 120 7.43 3.71 -4.99
C SER A 120 6.39 2.81 -5.64
N ASN A 121 6.54 1.49 -5.51
CA ASN A 121 5.71 0.49 -6.16
C ASN A 121 5.64 0.67 -7.70
N GLY A 122 6.75 1.07 -8.31
CA GLY A 122 6.82 1.34 -9.75
C GLY A 122 7.93 2.32 -10.16
N ILE A 123 8.04 2.60 -11.46
CA ILE A 123 9.10 3.45 -12.03
C ILE A 123 8.86 4.97 -11.93
N HIS A 124 7.83 5.37 -11.19
CA HIS A 124 7.47 6.76 -10.98
C HIS A 124 7.59 7.14 -9.51
N HIS A 125 7.87 8.41 -9.27
CA HIS A 125 7.98 8.97 -7.95
C HIS A 125 6.64 8.86 -7.20
N HIS A 126 6.66 8.24 -6.02
CA HIS A 126 5.44 8.03 -5.20
C HIS A 126 4.65 9.32 -4.95
N TYR A 127 5.34 10.45 -4.74
CA TYR A 127 4.73 11.76 -4.47
C TYR A 127 4.55 12.66 -5.71
N SER A 128 5.62 13.05 -6.42
CA SER A 128 5.50 13.95 -7.59
C SER A 128 4.94 13.30 -8.85
N HIS A 129 4.78 11.97 -8.87
CA HIS A 129 4.39 11.16 -10.04
C HIS A 129 5.40 11.15 -11.20
N ASP A 130 6.50 11.90 -11.15
CA ASP A 130 7.49 11.93 -12.23
C ASP A 130 8.20 10.60 -12.42
N LYS A 131 8.45 10.21 -13.66
CA LYS A 131 9.20 8.99 -13.97
C LYS A 131 10.67 9.12 -13.56
N PHE A 132 11.20 8.09 -12.89
CA PHE A 132 12.62 8.01 -12.57
C PHE A 132 13.46 7.86 -13.84
N GLN A 133 14.57 8.59 -13.90
CA GLN A 133 15.57 8.42 -14.95
C GLN A 133 16.65 7.45 -14.47
N PRO A 134 16.91 6.33 -15.19
CA PRO A 134 18.04 5.46 -14.89
C PRO A 134 19.37 6.21 -14.96
N GLY A 135 20.25 6.02 -13.96
CA GLY A 135 21.59 6.60 -13.93
C GLY A 135 22.67 5.80 -14.69
N PHE A 136 22.26 4.73 -15.37
CA PHE A 136 23.08 3.79 -16.14
C PHE A 136 22.55 3.70 -17.58
N SER A 137 23.35 3.20 -18.52
CA SER A 137 22.92 3.10 -19.92
C SER A 137 22.01 1.89 -20.18
N ARG A 138 21.20 1.99 -21.25
CA ARG A 138 20.36 0.87 -21.73
C ARG A 138 21.23 -0.32 -22.14
N GLU A 139 22.36 -0.06 -22.80
CA GLU A 139 23.28 -1.08 -23.28
C GLU A 139 23.85 -1.87 -22.09
N TRP A 140 24.37 -1.17 -21.09
CA TRP A 140 24.90 -1.80 -19.89
C TRP A 140 23.83 -2.61 -19.15
N PHE A 141 22.62 -2.06 -19.01
CA PHE A 141 21.53 -2.77 -18.33
C PHE A 141 21.14 -4.07 -19.06
N THR A 142 21.10 -4.02 -20.39
CA THR A 142 20.79 -5.18 -21.24
C THR A 142 21.87 -6.26 -21.11
N GLU A 143 23.15 -5.86 -21.14
CA GLU A 143 24.27 -6.76 -20.91
C GLU A 143 24.25 -7.37 -19.51
N ALA A 144 23.96 -6.56 -18.48
CA ALA A 144 23.86 -7.01 -17.10
C ALA A 144 22.72 -8.01 -16.91
N LEU A 145 21.54 -7.76 -17.48
CA LEU A 145 20.40 -8.69 -17.45
C LEU A 145 20.71 -10.04 -18.12
N ALA A 146 21.46 -10.01 -19.23
CA ALA A 146 21.86 -11.24 -19.92
C ALA A 146 22.73 -12.16 -19.03
N THR A 147 23.49 -11.60 -18.07
CA THR A 147 24.29 -12.41 -17.13
C THR A 147 23.45 -13.24 -16.15
N VAL A 148 22.15 -12.94 -16.02
CA VAL A 148 21.20 -13.63 -15.13
C VAL A 148 20.05 -14.28 -15.92
N ASP A 149 20.24 -14.54 -17.21
CA ASP A 149 19.27 -15.15 -18.12
C ASP A 149 17.93 -14.39 -18.18
N VAL A 150 17.97 -13.06 -18.11
CA VAL A 150 16.80 -12.18 -18.24
C VAL A 150 16.94 -11.30 -19.48
N SER A 151 15.84 -11.11 -20.19
CA SER A 151 15.69 -10.10 -21.25
C SER A 151 14.36 -9.38 -21.07
N LEU A 152 14.32 -8.09 -21.40
CA LEU A 152 13.09 -7.30 -21.44
C LEU A 152 12.72 -6.95 -22.89
N PRO A 153 11.42 -6.91 -23.25
CA PRO A 153 10.98 -6.39 -24.54
C PRO A 153 11.43 -4.95 -24.77
N ASP A 154 11.65 -4.57 -26.04
CA ASP A 154 12.09 -3.22 -26.39
C ASP A 154 11.11 -2.13 -25.93
N GLU A 155 9.81 -2.38 -25.94
CA GLU A 155 8.80 -1.45 -25.42
C GLU A 155 8.97 -1.16 -23.93
N VAL A 156 9.39 -2.16 -23.13
CA VAL A 156 9.67 -2.01 -21.70
C VAL A 156 10.96 -1.23 -21.49
N LEU A 157 11.99 -1.51 -22.28
CA LEU A 157 13.23 -0.73 -22.25
C LEU A 157 12.99 0.73 -22.67
N ASN A 158 12.21 0.96 -23.73
CA ASN A 158 11.83 2.31 -24.15
C ASN A 158 11.09 3.03 -23.03
N ALA A 159 10.12 2.38 -22.38
CA ALA A 159 9.40 2.93 -21.23
C ALA A 159 10.34 3.32 -20.06
N MET A 160 11.41 2.55 -19.81
CA MET A 160 12.37 2.87 -18.76
C MET A 160 13.29 4.05 -19.12
N PHE A 161 13.80 4.10 -20.35
CA PHE A 161 14.92 4.97 -20.73
C PHE A 161 14.54 6.20 -21.56
N ASP A 162 13.41 6.19 -22.26
CA ASP A 162 12.94 7.36 -23.02
C ASP A 162 12.14 8.29 -22.11
N PRO A 163 12.63 9.48 -21.74
CA PRO A 163 11.93 10.37 -20.82
C PRO A 163 10.59 10.90 -21.34
N SER A 164 10.31 10.78 -22.65
CA SER A 164 9.06 11.25 -23.25
C SER A 164 7.90 10.26 -23.15
N ILE A 165 8.20 8.97 -22.93
CA ILE A 165 7.19 7.91 -22.80
C ILE A 165 6.69 7.87 -21.36
N ASP A 166 5.38 7.95 -21.14
CA ASP A 166 4.76 7.80 -19.81
C ASP A 166 5.48 8.62 -18.69
N PRO A 167 5.72 9.93 -18.90
CA PRO A 167 6.58 10.74 -18.03
C PRO A 167 6.01 10.94 -16.62
N LYS A 168 4.69 10.75 -16.45
CA LYS A 168 4.00 10.86 -15.16
C LYS A 168 3.10 9.66 -14.90
N ARG A 169 3.11 9.17 -13.65
CA ARG A 169 2.17 8.16 -13.16
C ARG A 169 0.74 8.68 -13.23
N LEU A 170 0.52 9.89 -12.75
CA LEU A 170 -0.75 10.58 -12.71
C LEU A 170 -0.56 12.01 -13.22
N GLU A 171 -1.40 12.41 -14.15
CA GLU A 171 -1.52 13.77 -14.64
C GLU A 171 -2.87 14.33 -14.20
N GLN A 172 -2.86 15.53 -13.61
CA GLN A 172 -4.05 16.17 -13.07
C GLN A 172 -4.43 17.44 -13.83
N ASN A 173 -3.66 17.82 -14.85
CA ASN A 173 -4.01 18.94 -15.71
C ASN A 173 -5.38 18.72 -16.39
N PRO A 174 -6.41 19.51 -16.05
CA PRO A 174 -7.75 19.32 -16.58
C PRO A 174 -7.88 19.73 -18.06
N ASP A 175 -6.91 20.48 -18.59
CA ASP A 175 -6.94 21.04 -19.95
C ASP A 175 -6.47 20.04 -21.02
N ILE A 176 -6.05 18.84 -20.62
CA ILE A 176 -5.66 17.75 -21.53
C ILE A 176 -6.46 16.48 -21.23
N ASP A 177 -6.33 15.48 -22.10
CA ASP A 177 -6.82 14.14 -21.79
C ASP A 177 -5.93 13.51 -20.71
N ASN A 178 -6.32 13.73 -19.46
CA ASN A 178 -5.56 13.28 -18.30
C ASN A 178 -5.64 11.77 -18.08
N VAL A 179 -6.55 11.06 -18.74
CA VAL A 179 -6.55 9.59 -18.77
C VAL A 179 -5.39 9.10 -19.63
N LEU A 180 -5.30 9.56 -20.89
CA LEU A 180 -4.22 9.19 -21.80
C LEU A 180 -2.85 9.70 -21.36
N ALA A 181 -2.80 10.87 -20.70
CA ALA A 181 -1.55 11.46 -20.23
C ALA A 181 -1.01 10.80 -18.94
N SER A 182 -1.80 9.96 -18.27
CA SER A 182 -1.39 9.27 -17.03
C SER A 182 -0.91 7.85 -17.33
N ALA A 183 0.21 7.45 -16.74
CA ALA A 183 0.73 6.09 -16.91
C ALA A 183 0.00 5.02 -16.07
N VAL A 184 -0.85 5.41 -15.11
CA VAL A 184 -1.64 4.44 -14.31
C VAL A 184 -2.41 3.47 -15.20
N ASN A 185 -2.51 2.23 -14.75
CA ASN A 185 -3.07 1.11 -15.51
C ASN A 185 -4.53 0.83 -15.15
N TYR A 186 -5.31 1.88 -14.83
CA TYR A 186 -6.75 1.77 -14.58
C TYR A 186 -7.59 1.84 -15.86
N TYR A 187 -6.97 2.28 -16.95
CA TYR A 187 -7.56 2.37 -18.27
C TYR A 187 -6.68 1.66 -19.30
N GLY A 188 -7.29 1.14 -20.36
CA GLY A 188 -6.55 0.68 -21.54
C GLY A 188 -5.72 1.82 -22.16
N PRO A 189 -4.61 1.51 -22.86
CA PRO A 189 -3.70 2.49 -23.49
C PRO A 189 -4.37 3.57 -24.34
N ASP A 190 -5.52 3.22 -24.91
CA ASP A 190 -6.23 3.91 -25.96
C ASP A 190 -7.57 4.48 -25.48
N VAL A 191 -7.93 4.28 -24.21
CA VAL A 191 -9.16 4.79 -23.64
C VAL A 191 -9.00 6.28 -23.34
N THR A 192 -9.85 7.09 -23.95
CA THR A 192 -9.88 8.54 -23.72
C THR A 192 -10.68 8.90 -22.46
N LYS A 193 -10.42 10.09 -21.90
CA LYS A 193 -11.26 10.68 -20.84
C LYS A 193 -12.73 10.73 -21.24
N ALA A 194 -13.00 11.10 -22.49
CA ALA A 194 -14.37 11.25 -22.99
C ALA A 194 -15.11 9.90 -23.02
N GLU A 195 -14.46 8.84 -23.50
CA GLU A 195 -15.03 7.48 -23.53
C GLU A 195 -15.27 6.95 -22.11
N ALA A 196 -14.30 7.11 -21.21
CA ALA A 196 -14.43 6.68 -19.83
C ALA A 196 -15.61 7.38 -19.11
N VAL A 197 -15.72 8.71 -19.24
CA VAL A 197 -16.83 9.47 -18.67
C VAL A 197 -18.17 9.05 -19.28
N ALA A 198 -18.23 8.88 -20.60
CA ALA A 198 -19.45 8.45 -21.29
C ALA A 198 -19.90 7.05 -20.84
N TYR A 199 -18.96 6.12 -20.70
CA TYR A 199 -19.22 4.76 -20.24
C TYR A 199 -19.80 4.74 -18.83
N TYR A 200 -19.13 5.39 -17.88
CA TYR A 200 -19.59 5.39 -16.49
C TYR A 200 -20.95 6.07 -16.34
N ASN A 201 -21.21 7.16 -17.08
CA ASN A 201 -22.53 7.78 -17.11
C ASN A 201 -23.62 6.86 -17.67
N SER A 202 -23.28 5.97 -18.61
CA SER A 202 -24.25 5.06 -19.25
C SER A 202 -24.67 3.88 -18.37
N ILE A 203 -23.84 3.48 -17.41
CA ILE A 203 -24.13 2.37 -16.48
C ILE A 203 -24.55 2.85 -15.08
N THR A 204 -24.44 4.15 -14.81
CA THR A 204 -24.90 4.73 -13.55
C THR A 204 -26.42 4.86 -13.54
N ASP A 205 -27.08 4.25 -12.55
CA ASP A 205 -28.48 4.54 -12.25
C ASP A 205 -28.57 5.72 -11.27
N PRO A 206 -29.06 6.91 -11.71
CA PRO A 206 -29.16 8.08 -10.84
C PRO A 206 -30.26 7.94 -9.76
N ASN A 207 -31.12 6.93 -9.85
CA ASN A 207 -32.22 6.69 -8.91
C ASN A 207 -31.99 5.49 -7.99
N ASP A 208 -30.79 4.90 -8.02
CA ASP A 208 -30.42 3.82 -7.13
C ASP A 208 -30.49 4.29 -5.67
N PRO A 209 -31.36 3.70 -4.82
CA PRO A 209 -31.46 4.10 -3.42
C PRO A 209 -30.23 3.70 -2.60
N GLU A 210 -29.39 2.79 -3.11
CA GLU A 210 -28.18 2.29 -2.46
C GLU A 210 -27.01 2.27 -3.47
N PRO A 211 -26.55 3.44 -3.97
CA PRO A 211 -25.55 3.51 -5.02
C PRO A 211 -24.24 2.80 -4.65
N VAL A 212 -23.57 2.26 -5.65
CA VAL A 212 -22.23 1.64 -5.53
C VAL A 212 -21.16 2.54 -6.12
N GLU A 213 -19.92 2.29 -5.69
CA GLU A 213 -18.72 2.94 -6.19
C GLU A 213 -18.33 2.40 -7.58
N ILE A 214 -19.11 2.73 -8.61
CA ILE A 214 -18.92 2.23 -9.98
C ILE A 214 -17.50 2.55 -10.47
N GLY A 215 -16.78 1.51 -10.92
CA GLY A 215 -15.39 1.59 -11.36
C GLY A 215 -14.37 1.28 -10.27
N LEU A 216 -14.76 1.10 -9.00
CA LEU A 216 -13.80 0.95 -7.90
C LEU A 216 -12.82 -0.22 -8.10
N ASN A 217 -13.29 -1.34 -8.62
CA ASN A 217 -12.53 -2.59 -8.67
C ASN A 217 -12.39 -3.17 -10.08
N SER A 218 -12.14 -2.33 -11.08
CA SER A 218 -12.03 -2.77 -12.47
C SER A 218 -10.91 -2.03 -13.21
N ARG A 219 -10.50 -2.58 -14.35
CA ARG A 219 -9.79 -1.80 -15.37
C ARG A 219 -10.75 -1.56 -16.53
N LEU A 220 -10.90 -0.32 -16.97
CA LEU A 220 -11.73 0.00 -18.12
C LEU A 220 -10.93 -0.14 -19.42
N GLU A 221 -11.30 -1.06 -20.30
CA GLU A 221 -10.54 -1.35 -21.52
C GLU A 221 -11.46 -1.74 -22.69
N HIS A 222 -10.94 -1.62 -23.91
CA HIS A 222 -11.62 -2.15 -25.09
C HIS A 222 -11.45 -3.68 -25.14
N ASP A 223 -12.56 -4.40 -25.31
CA ASP A 223 -12.55 -5.84 -25.57
C ASP A 223 -12.11 -6.15 -27.01
N ALA A 224 -12.09 -7.44 -27.36
CA ALA A 224 -11.67 -7.90 -28.69
C ALA A 224 -12.58 -7.38 -29.84
N ASP A 225 -13.81 -6.97 -29.53
CA ASP A 225 -14.77 -6.41 -30.49
C ASP A 225 -14.71 -4.86 -30.51
N GLY A 226 -13.81 -4.25 -29.74
CA GLY A 226 -13.63 -2.81 -29.63
C GLY A 226 -14.66 -2.12 -28.73
N LYS A 227 -15.43 -2.88 -27.93
CA LYS A 227 -16.38 -2.31 -26.97
C LYS A 227 -15.69 -2.05 -25.65
N LEU A 228 -15.99 -0.91 -25.03
CA LEU A 228 -15.50 -0.60 -23.69
C LEU A 228 -16.18 -1.48 -22.63
N VAL A 229 -15.37 -2.14 -21.79
CA VAL A 229 -15.81 -3.05 -20.74
C VAL A 229 -14.98 -2.87 -19.47
N GLU A 230 -15.60 -3.14 -18.32
CA GLU A 230 -14.89 -3.27 -17.05
C GLU A 230 -14.31 -4.67 -16.89
N ASN A 231 -12.98 -4.77 -16.89
CA ASN A 231 -12.27 -5.98 -16.49
C ASN A 231 -12.13 -6.02 -14.97
N VAL A 232 -13.13 -6.60 -14.33
CA VAL A 232 -13.30 -6.62 -12.86
C VAL A 232 -12.18 -7.42 -12.17
N TRP A 233 -11.67 -6.87 -11.07
CA TRP A 233 -10.64 -7.45 -10.21
C TRP A 233 -11.26 -8.42 -9.20
N LYS A 234 -11.24 -9.71 -9.52
CA LYS A 234 -11.87 -10.78 -8.74
C LYS A 234 -11.18 -12.12 -8.91
N ALA A 235 -11.58 -13.11 -8.13
CA ALA A 235 -10.93 -14.42 -8.07
C ALA A 235 -10.80 -15.16 -9.42
N ASP A 236 -11.76 -14.99 -10.33
CA ASP A 236 -11.77 -15.57 -11.68
C ASP A 236 -11.52 -14.52 -12.79
N GLY A 237 -11.12 -13.31 -12.42
CA GLY A 237 -10.89 -12.18 -13.33
C GLY A 237 -9.46 -11.65 -13.29
N LEU A 238 -9.30 -10.37 -13.62
CA LEU A 238 -8.02 -9.67 -13.54
C LEU A 238 -7.51 -9.71 -12.08
N TYR A 239 -6.21 -9.98 -11.90
CA TYR A 239 -5.56 -10.27 -10.62
C TYR A 239 -5.99 -11.55 -9.87
N GLY A 240 -6.82 -12.41 -10.49
CA GLY A 240 -7.35 -13.64 -9.89
C GLY A 240 -6.34 -14.50 -9.11
N PRO A 241 -5.14 -14.81 -9.64
CA PRO A 241 -4.15 -15.61 -8.91
C PRO A 241 -3.69 -15.01 -7.57
N ALA A 242 -3.63 -13.68 -7.46
CA ALA A 242 -3.29 -13.01 -6.20
C ALA A 242 -4.50 -12.99 -5.25
N ILE A 243 -5.69 -12.69 -5.79
CA ILE A 243 -6.95 -12.63 -5.04
C ILE A 243 -7.33 -14.01 -4.45
N GLN A 244 -7.12 -15.11 -5.19
CA GLN A 244 -7.37 -16.46 -4.70
C GLN A 244 -6.49 -16.81 -3.49
N LYS A 245 -5.22 -16.39 -3.48
CA LYS A 245 -4.33 -16.57 -2.33
C LYS A 245 -4.78 -15.73 -1.15
N MET A 246 -5.21 -14.50 -1.41
CA MET A 246 -5.75 -13.59 -0.41
C MET A 246 -7.00 -14.18 0.26
N ILE A 247 -7.95 -14.70 -0.53
CA ILE A 247 -9.14 -15.41 -0.03
C ILE A 247 -8.74 -16.55 0.91
N GLY A 248 -7.78 -17.39 0.52
CA GLY A 248 -7.33 -18.50 1.37
C GLY A 248 -6.72 -18.07 2.71
N TRP A 249 -6.17 -16.85 2.80
CA TRP A 249 -5.71 -16.26 4.07
C TRP A 249 -6.86 -15.63 4.86
N LEU A 250 -7.79 -14.95 4.19
CA LEU A 250 -8.98 -14.37 4.82
C LEU A 250 -9.89 -15.45 5.40
N GLU A 251 -10.03 -16.61 4.75
CA GLU A 251 -10.77 -17.77 5.29
C GLU A 251 -10.14 -18.27 6.60
N LYS A 252 -8.81 -18.29 6.68
CA LYS A 252 -8.10 -18.63 7.92
C LYS A 252 -8.29 -17.55 8.98
N ALA A 253 -8.24 -16.26 8.61
CA ALA A 253 -8.53 -15.15 9.51
C ALA A 253 -9.95 -15.28 10.10
N ALA A 254 -10.95 -15.53 9.27
CA ALA A 254 -12.33 -15.72 9.71
C ALA A 254 -12.45 -16.88 10.72
N SER A 255 -11.69 -17.97 10.56
CA SER A 255 -11.72 -19.11 11.51
C SER A 255 -11.29 -18.75 12.94
N VAL A 256 -10.49 -17.69 13.12
CA VAL A 256 -9.97 -17.22 14.40
C VAL A 256 -10.39 -15.79 14.73
N ALA A 257 -11.47 -15.29 14.11
CA ALA A 257 -12.02 -13.98 14.41
C ALA A 257 -12.38 -13.84 15.91
N GLU A 258 -12.19 -12.64 16.45
CA GLU A 258 -12.38 -12.34 17.88
C GLU A 258 -13.85 -12.40 18.29
N ASN A 259 -14.76 -12.14 17.35
CA ASN A 259 -16.19 -12.13 17.56
C ASN A 259 -16.95 -12.37 16.24
N GLU A 260 -18.25 -12.63 16.35
CA GLU A 260 -19.12 -12.91 15.21
C GLU A 260 -19.28 -11.73 14.23
N PRO A 261 -19.40 -10.45 14.67
CA PRO A 261 -19.36 -9.30 13.76
C PRO A 261 -18.10 -9.25 12.88
N GLN A 262 -16.91 -9.44 13.47
CA GLN A 262 -15.64 -9.45 12.74
C GLN A 262 -15.57 -10.64 11.77
N ARG A 263 -16.00 -11.84 12.20
CA ARG A 263 -16.13 -13.02 11.33
C ARG A 263 -17.01 -12.71 10.13
N LYS A 264 -18.17 -12.09 10.36
CA LYS A 264 -19.14 -11.78 9.31
C LYS A 264 -18.60 -10.77 8.30
N ALA A 265 -17.89 -9.74 8.76
CA ALA A 265 -17.21 -8.79 7.88
C ALA A 265 -16.17 -9.51 6.99
N LEU A 266 -15.32 -10.38 7.58
CA LEU A 266 -14.34 -11.15 6.81
C LEU A 266 -14.99 -12.05 5.75
N GLU A 267 -16.10 -12.70 6.09
CA GLU A 267 -16.87 -13.51 5.13
C GLU A 267 -17.43 -12.68 3.97
N LEU A 268 -17.96 -11.48 4.24
CA LEU A 268 -18.45 -10.57 3.19
C LEU A 268 -17.31 -10.07 2.30
N LEU A 269 -16.14 -9.77 2.87
CA LEU A 269 -14.94 -9.41 2.11
C LEU A 269 -14.49 -10.54 1.18
N ILE A 270 -14.53 -11.79 1.67
CA ILE A 270 -14.24 -12.97 0.85
C ILE A 270 -15.22 -13.07 -0.32
N GLU A 271 -16.51 -12.89 -0.07
CA GLU A 271 -17.52 -12.94 -1.13
C GLU A 271 -17.35 -11.80 -2.14
N TYR A 272 -17.01 -10.59 -1.70
CA TYR A 272 -16.61 -9.50 -2.58
C TYR A 272 -15.43 -9.89 -3.48
N TYR A 273 -14.35 -10.45 -2.93
CA TYR A 273 -13.21 -10.87 -3.75
C TYR A 273 -13.51 -12.03 -4.72
N LYS A 274 -14.42 -12.94 -4.34
CA LYS A 274 -14.86 -14.02 -5.23
C LYS A 274 -15.66 -13.49 -6.41
N THR A 275 -16.55 -12.52 -6.16
CA THR A 275 -17.57 -12.10 -7.12
C THR A 275 -17.22 -10.83 -7.88
N GLY A 276 -16.44 -9.95 -7.27
CA GLY A 276 -16.21 -8.57 -7.70
C GLY A 276 -17.43 -7.65 -7.51
N ASP A 277 -18.47 -8.07 -6.80
CA ASP A 277 -19.73 -7.33 -6.68
C ASP A 277 -19.62 -6.15 -5.71
N LEU A 278 -19.78 -4.92 -6.21
CA LEU A 278 -19.72 -3.70 -5.40
C LEU A 278 -20.86 -3.59 -4.38
N ARG A 279 -21.98 -4.31 -4.54
CA ARG A 279 -22.98 -4.42 -3.46
C ARG A 279 -22.45 -5.24 -2.30
N LYS A 280 -21.68 -6.30 -2.56
CA LYS A 280 -20.96 -7.05 -1.50
C LYS A 280 -19.89 -6.21 -0.84
N TRP A 281 -19.25 -5.32 -1.60
CA TRP A 281 -18.38 -4.29 -1.02
C TRP A 281 -19.14 -3.37 -0.06
N ASN A 282 -20.31 -2.85 -0.43
CA ASN A 282 -21.14 -2.04 0.48
C ASN A 282 -21.57 -2.83 1.73
N GLU A 283 -22.05 -4.07 1.56
CA GLU A 283 -22.42 -4.96 2.66
C GLU A 283 -21.23 -5.18 3.62
N TYR A 284 -20.04 -5.45 3.07
CA TYR A 284 -18.80 -5.57 3.84
C TYR A 284 -18.51 -4.31 4.64
N ASN A 285 -18.50 -3.13 4.01
CA ASN A 285 -18.18 -1.87 4.68
C ASN A 285 -19.18 -1.55 5.81
N ILE A 286 -20.47 -1.81 5.59
CA ILE A 286 -21.50 -1.65 6.62
C ILE A 286 -21.28 -2.62 7.79
N ALA A 287 -20.89 -3.87 7.51
CA ALA A 287 -20.61 -4.86 8.55
C ALA A 287 -19.33 -4.51 9.33
N TRP A 288 -18.26 -4.13 8.62
CA TRP A 288 -16.98 -3.72 9.19
C TRP A 288 -17.13 -2.48 10.09
N ALA A 289 -17.83 -1.43 9.62
CA ALA A 289 -18.07 -0.22 10.41
C ALA A 289 -18.89 -0.46 11.71
N LYS A 290 -19.63 -1.58 11.77
CA LYS A 290 -20.39 -2.00 12.96
C LYS A 290 -19.60 -2.95 13.87
N ALA A 291 -18.52 -3.56 13.39
CA ALA A 291 -17.68 -4.50 14.13
C ALA A 291 -16.66 -3.75 14.99
N THR A 292 -17.13 -2.99 15.98
CA THR A 292 -16.30 -2.07 16.79
C THR A 292 -15.67 -2.72 18.04
N GLU A 293 -15.96 -3.99 18.29
CA GLU A 293 -15.39 -4.74 19.42
C GLU A 293 -14.22 -5.60 18.93
N GLY A 294 -13.20 -5.77 19.78
CA GLY A 294 -11.99 -6.55 19.48
C GLY A 294 -10.72 -5.74 19.66
N ASP A 295 -9.58 -6.42 19.63
CA ASP A 295 -8.26 -5.78 19.73
C ASP A 295 -7.57 -5.64 18.38
N ILE A 296 -8.14 -6.23 17.32
CA ILE A 296 -7.54 -6.28 15.98
C ILE A 296 -8.53 -5.74 14.95
N ASP A 297 -8.05 -4.79 14.15
CA ASP A 297 -8.79 -4.25 13.01
C ASP A 297 -7.93 -4.27 11.75
N TYR A 298 -8.55 -4.09 10.58
CA TYR A 298 -7.88 -4.16 9.30
C TYR A 298 -8.57 -3.36 8.21
N ILE A 299 -7.78 -2.97 7.23
CA ILE A 299 -8.21 -2.54 5.90
C ILE A 299 -7.57 -3.52 4.91
N ASN A 300 -8.35 -4.06 3.97
CA ASN A 300 -7.84 -4.89 2.88
C ASN A 300 -8.81 -4.79 1.70
N GLY A 301 -8.40 -4.12 0.63
CA GLY A 301 -9.34 -3.76 -0.43
C GLY A 301 -8.75 -2.87 -1.51
N PHE A 302 -9.61 -2.47 -2.44
CA PHE A 302 -9.39 -1.38 -3.38
C PHE A 302 -10.07 -0.15 -2.79
N ILE A 303 -9.30 0.74 -2.16
CA ILE A 303 -9.87 1.74 -1.23
C ILE A 303 -9.80 3.13 -1.82
N GLU A 304 -8.58 3.66 -1.95
CA GLU A 304 -8.38 5.08 -2.23
C GLU A 304 -8.27 5.37 -3.73
N VAL A 305 -9.02 6.35 -4.20
CA VAL A 305 -9.11 6.69 -5.64
C VAL A 305 -8.16 7.82 -6.07
N TYR A 306 -7.25 8.25 -5.19
CA TYR A 306 -6.33 9.37 -5.47
C TYR A 306 -5.37 9.12 -6.63
N HIS A 307 -5.13 7.86 -6.98
CA HIS A 307 -4.23 7.47 -8.06
C HIS A 307 -4.90 7.48 -9.44
N ASP A 308 -6.21 7.65 -9.49
CA ASP A 308 -6.98 7.67 -10.73
C ASP A 308 -7.23 9.12 -11.21
N PRO A 309 -6.89 9.49 -12.46
CA PRO A 309 -7.20 10.80 -13.04
C PRO A 309 -8.69 11.17 -13.04
N LEU A 310 -9.62 10.21 -12.94
CA LEU A 310 -11.06 10.44 -12.79
C LEU A 310 -11.61 10.08 -11.40
N SER A 311 -10.74 9.67 -10.47
CA SER A 311 -11.10 9.33 -9.08
C SER A 311 -12.24 8.30 -8.95
N ARG A 312 -12.15 7.21 -9.71
CA ARG A 312 -13.10 6.08 -9.68
C ARG A 312 -12.47 4.79 -9.19
N HIS A 313 -11.28 4.46 -9.68
CA HIS A 313 -10.64 3.17 -9.44
C HIS A 313 -9.83 3.19 -8.14
N GLY A 314 -10.07 2.19 -7.27
CA GLY A 314 -9.42 2.07 -5.97
C GLY A 314 -8.03 1.46 -6.08
N ALA A 315 -7.04 2.12 -5.49
CA ALA A 315 -5.72 1.54 -5.30
C ALA A 315 -5.80 0.38 -4.29
N TYR A 316 -5.11 -0.73 -4.56
CA TYR A 316 -5.01 -1.81 -3.59
C TYR A 316 -4.20 -1.36 -2.37
N GLU A 317 -4.76 -1.57 -1.18
CA GLU A 317 -4.06 -1.34 0.07
C GLU A 317 -4.42 -2.36 1.15
N ASN A 318 -3.54 -2.46 2.14
CA ASN A 318 -3.78 -3.25 3.32
C ASN A 318 -3.12 -2.61 4.54
N ILE A 319 -3.87 -2.53 5.64
CA ILE A 319 -3.39 -2.13 6.96
C ILE A 319 -3.94 -3.12 7.97
N VAL A 320 -3.10 -3.59 8.90
CA VAL A 320 -3.53 -4.40 10.04
C VAL A 320 -3.14 -3.65 11.30
N GLN A 321 -4.12 -3.46 12.18
CA GLN A 321 -4.02 -2.60 13.35
C GLN A 321 -4.26 -3.45 14.60
N ILE A 322 -3.58 -3.07 15.67
CA ILE A 322 -3.73 -3.67 16.99
C ILE A 322 -4.02 -2.53 17.95
N THR A 323 -4.97 -2.70 18.86
CA THR A 323 -5.28 -1.75 19.93
C THR A 323 -4.00 -1.33 20.65
N ASP A 324 -3.83 -0.02 20.79
CA ASP A 324 -2.81 0.53 21.66
C ASP A 324 -3.33 0.53 23.10
N PHE A 325 -3.09 -0.57 23.81
CA PHE A 325 -3.53 -0.78 25.20
C PHE A 325 -2.98 0.25 26.21
N GLU A 326 -2.03 1.10 25.83
CA GLU A 326 -1.49 2.16 26.70
C GLU A 326 -2.09 3.53 26.42
N ALA A 327 -2.51 3.77 25.18
CA ALA A 327 -3.14 5.03 24.76
C ALA A 327 -4.68 4.98 24.73
N SER A 328 -5.28 3.79 24.80
CA SER A 328 -6.73 3.51 24.70
C SER A 328 -7.52 3.75 25.98
#